data_AF-A0A6J6YHA3-F1
#
_entry.id   AF-A0A6J6YHA3-F1
#
_cell.length_a   1.000
_cell.length_b   1.000
_cell.length_c   1.000
_cell.angle_alpha   90.00
_cell.angle_beta   90.00
_cell.angle_gamma   90.00
#
_symmetry.space_group_name_H-M   'P 1'
#
loop_
_entity.id
_entity.type
_entity.pdbx_description
1 polymer ?
#
loop_
_entity_poly.entity_id
_entity_poly.type
_entity_poly.pdbx_seq_one_letter_code
_entity_poly.pdbx_strand_id
1 'polypeptide(L)' 'MEGALEFCREDECVEVTPAVVRIRKVVLDGQERARATARAKKANLTS' A
#
# COMPACT_ATOMS: atom_id res chain seq x y z
N MET A 1 11.11 8.34 -15.66
CA MET A 1 10.77 7.62 -14.41
C MET A 1 9.60 8.31 -13.71
N GLU A 2 8.60 8.74 -14.48
CA GLU A 2 7.52 9.61 -13.96
C GLU A 2 6.19 8.89 -13.75
N GLY A 3 6.01 7.68 -14.31
CA GLY A 3 4.73 6.93 -14.21
C GLY A 3 4.57 6.03 -12.98
N ALA A 4 5.61 5.83 -12.17
CA ALA A 4 5.54 4.91 -11.01
C ALA A 4 4.83 5.53 -9.79
N LEU A 5 4.74 6.85 -9.71
CA LEU A 5 4.08 7.58 -8.62
C LEU A 5 2.56 7.64 -8.79
N GLU A 6 2.04 7.47 -10.01
CA GLU A 6 0.61 7.64 -10.31
C GLU A 6 -0.23 6.38 -10.07
N PHE A 7 0.40 5.23 -9.78
CA PHE A 7 -0.28 3.93 -9.66
C PHE A 7 -0.16 3.25 -8.29
N CYS A 8 0.53 3.84 -7.31
CA CYS A 8 0.52 3.27 -5.96
C CYS A 8 -0.87 3.39 -5.37
N ARG A 9 -1.48 2.24 -5.05
CA ARG A 9 -2.69 2.19 -4.23
C ARG A 9 -2.39 2.74 -2.84
N GLU A 10 -3.42 3.14 -2.10
CA GLU A 10 -3.24 3.70 -0.74
C GLU A 10 -2.48 2.77 0.22
N ASP A 11 -2.48 1.46 -0.02
CA ASP A 11 -1.74 0.48 0.79
C ASP A 11 -0.35 0.12 0.23
N GLU A 12 0.11 0.85 -0.80
CA GLU A 12 1.38 0.66 -1.51
C GLU A 12 2.27 1.90 -1.44
N CYS A 13 3.57 1.67 -1.47
CA CYS A 13 4.61 2.70 -1.50
C CYS A 13 5.72 2.32 -2.47
N VAL A 14 6.44 3.32 -2.97
CA VAL A 14 7.65 3.13 -3.77
C VAL A 14 8.87 3.21 -2.86
N GLU A 15 9.61 2.11 -2.75
CA GLU A 15 10.89 2.06 -2.06
C GLU A 15 12.00 2.39 -3.07
N VAL A 16 12.68 3.52 -2.85
CA VAL A 16 13.75 4.02 -3.72
C VAL A 16 15.09 3.84 -3.02
N THR A 17 16.01 3.15 -3.68
CA THR A 17 17.41 3.07 -3.28
C THR A 17 18.30 3.35 -4.51
N PRO A 18 19.59 3.66 -4.34
CA PRO A 18 20.48 3.87 -5.48
C PRO A 18 20.61 2.65 -6.41
N ALA A 19 20.41 1.43 -5.88
CA ALA A 19 20.56 0.18 -6.64
C ALA A 19 19.26 -0.32 -7.26
N VAL A 20 18.11 -0.06 -6.61
CA VAL A 20 16.82 -0.59 -7.04
C VAL A 20 15.68 0.34 -6.65
N VAL A 21 14.65 0.37 -7.49
CA VAL A 21 13.35 0.97 -7.19
C VAL A 21 12.27 -0.10 -7.31
N ARG A 22 11.44 -0.25 -6.29
CA ARG A 22 10.39 -1.28 -6.23
C ARG A 22 9.13 -0.79 -5.52
N ILE A 23 8.00 -1.39 -5.86
CA ILE A 23 6.74 -1.19 -5.14
C ILE A 23 6.67 -2.17 -3.97
N ARG A 24 6.19 -1.68 -2.82
CA ARG A 24 6.04 -2.43 -1.57
C ARG A 24 4.74 -2.06 -0.89
N LYS A 25 4.21 -2.92 -0.02
CA LYS A 25 3.07 -2.55 0.84
C LYS A 25 3.53 -1.65 1.98
N VAL A 26 2.72 -0.66 2.34
CA VAL A 26 2.99 0.18 3.52
C VAL A 26 3.05 -0.67 4.78
N VAL A 27 2.13 -1.63 4.91
CA VAL A 27 2.11 -2.62 5.99
C VAL A 27 2.76 -3.91 5.50
N LEU A 28 3.93 -4.24 6.07
CA LEU A 28 4.72 -5.41 5.68
C LEU A 28 4.20 -6.70 6.29
N ASP A 29 3.68 -6.64 7.53
CA ASP A 29 3.10 -7.80 8.19
C ASP A 29 1.77 -8.21 7.55
N GLY A 30 1.66 -9.50 7.21
CA GLY A 30 0.49 -10.02 6.51
C GLY A 30 -0.79 -9.99 7.35
N GLN A 31 -0.69 -10.23 8.65
CA GLN A 31 -1.84 -10.26 9.57
C GLN A 31 -2.34 -8.84 9.86
N GLU A 32 -1.42 -7.90 10.06
CA GLU A 32 -1.72 -6.49 10.23
C GLU A 32 -2.38 -5.89 9.00
N ARG A 33 -1.87 -6.23 7.80
CA ARG A 33 -2.46 -5.80 6.53
C ARG A 33 -3.89 -6.33 6.37
N ALA A 34 -4.12 -7.62 6.64
CA ALA A 34 -5.47 -8.19 6.56
C ALA A 34 -6.47 -7.49 7.50
N ARG A 35 -6.02 -7.15 8.72
CA ARG A 35 -6.83 -6.39 9.68
C ARG A 35 -7.13 -4.98 9.19
N ALA A 36 -6.15 -4.29 8.60
CA ALA A 36 -6.34 -2.96 8.02
C ALA A 36 -7.37 -2.98 6.87
N THR A 37 -7.26 -3.94 5.94
CA THR A 37 -8.23 -4.12 4.85
C THR A 37 -9.65 -4.39 5.38
N ALA A 38 -9.78 -5.23 6.41
CA ALA A 38 -11.09 -5.51 7.02
C ALA A 38 -11.73 -4.26 7.65
N ARG A 39 -10.93 -3.42 8.32
CA ARG A 39 -11.40 -2.14 8.89
C ARG A 39 -11.85 -1.17 7.80
N ALA A 40 -11.07 -1.02 6.73
CA ALA A 40 -11.41 -0.16 5.60
C ALA A 40 -12.73 -0.60 4.94
N LYS A 41 -12.91 -1.91 4.73
CA LYS A 41 -14.18 -2.47 4.20
C LYS A 41 -15.38 -2.15 5.09
N LYS A 42 -15.21 -2.23 6.42
CA LYS A 42 -16.28 -1.92 7.38
C LYS A 42 -16.62 -0.43 7.42
N ALA A 43 -15.61 0.43 7.33
CA ALA A 43 -15.80 1.88 7.24
C ALA A 43 -16.65 2.24 6.01
N ASN A 44 -16.34 1.67 4.84
CA ASN A 44 -17.11 1.90 3.62
C ASN A 44 -18.56 1.37 3.66
N LEU A 45 -18.85 0.39 4.52
CA LEU A 45 -20.21 -0.13 4.69
C LEU A 45 -21.08 0.74 5.62
N THR A 46 -20.45 1.60 6.43
CA THR A 46 -21.12 2.41 7.45
C THR A 46 -21.27 3.88 7.02
N SER A 47 -20.73 4.24 5.84
CA SER A 47 -20.85 5.56 5.21
C SER A 47 -21.99 5.61 4.19
#